data_AF-A0A151L513-F1
#
_entry.id   AF-A0A151L513-F1
#
_cell.length_a   1.000
_cell.length_b   1.000
_cell.length_c   1.000
_cell.angle_alpha   90.00
_cell.angle_beta   90.00
_cell.angle_gamma   90.00
#
_symmetry.space_group_name_H-M   'P 1'
#
loop_
_entity.id
_entity.type
_entity.pdbx_description
1 polymer ?
#
loop_
_entity_poly.entity_id
_entity_poly.type
_entity_poly.pdbx_seq_one_letter_code
_entity_poly.pdbx_strand_id
1 'polypeptide(L)'
;MLKSDGVLLLYILIINLICCLNGNSKKRAYILNTPKSSNCKRSSFRRWNNPVNNNNSQILSNNEGSIEDVYNKKISGGSNIKNFSKDINNNIYIETNRRERRIKRNKYLLSLYNNTNIKTSNFIYPLFIHEEDVEKKHTQLEGIYTYNVDGIIKEIEECIKLNIHHFMFFPVIREESKTVYCEESYNENSYFCKTISRIKEKFSGDIIVYADVALDPYNIYGHDGIYDDKKKEILNDITVHTLVKQSLCLAKSGADVVCPSDSMDKRIELIRKNLDFHNFRDILILSYTCKYSSSMYKPFRSILNSNILKNFVKNKQSYQHDFNSYMDLNNVDKHIIEGADIIMVKPSMFYLDIIHKIKNRIKDDVQIPIAVYNVSGEYMMIKNYVKYLNEDINYENEIITELFKSYLRAGANIIITYFAKQYGLYMKKLYDKDIIIDDNSNNNFNIELTL
;
A
#
# COMPACT_ATOMS: atom_id res chain seq x y z
N MET A 1 -57.65 -13.15 -21.92
CA MET A 1 -56.36 -12.45 -22.11
C MET A 1 -55.19 -13.44 -22.11
N LEU A 2 -55.18 -14.42 -23.03
CA LEU A 2 -54.20 -15.53 -23.02
C LEU A 2 -53.63 -15.82 -24.43
N LYS A 3 -53.53 -14.82 -25.30
CA LYS A 3 -52.97 -14.95 -26.65
C LYS A 3 -51.86 -13.93 -26.98
N SER A 4 -51.52 -13.00 -26.07
CA SER A 4 -50.44 -12.02 -26.28
C SER A 4 -49.06 -12.51 -25.88
N ASP A 5 -48.97 -13.47 -24.96
CA ASP A 5 -47.69 -13.77 -24.29
C ASP A 5 -46.78 -14.68 -25.13
N GLY A 6 -47.35 -15.48 -26.02
CA GLY A 6 -46.58 -16.34 -26.94
C GLY A 6 -45.80 -15.56 -28.00
N VAL A 7 -46.34 -14.42 -28.46
CA VAL A 7 -45.67 -13.58 -29.47
C VAL A 7 -44.51 -12.81 -28.84
N LEU A 8 -44.67 -12.33 -27.60
CA LEU A 8 -43.62 -11.61 -26.89
C LEU A 8 -42.43 -12.55 -26.54
N LEU A 9 -42.72 -13.78 -26.12
CA LEU A 9 -41.69 -14.79 -25.86
C LEU A 9 -40.94 -15.21 -27.13
N LEU A 10 -41.62 -15.34 -28.26
CA LEU A 10 -40.97 -15.65 -29.54
C LEU A 10 -40.08 -14.48 -30.01
N TYR A 11 -40.52 -13.24 -29.80
CA TYR A 11 -39.76 -12.05 -30.15
C TYR A 11 -38.48 -11.90 -29.30
N ILE A 12 -38.56 -12.18 -27.99
CA ILE A 12 -37.39 -12.18 -27.09
C ILE A 12 -36.42 -13.32 -27.44
N LEU A 13 -36.92 -14.49 -27.84
CA LEU A 13 -36.08 -15.60 -28.29
C LEU A 13 -35.36 -15.28 -29.60
N ILE A 14 -36.02 -14.65 -30.56
CA ILE A 14 -35.41 -14.24 -31.82
C ILE A 14 -34.37 -13.14 -31.61
N ILE A 15 -34.63 -12.16 -30.73
CA ILE A 15 -33.64 -11.12 -30.39
C ILE A 15 -32.40 -11.74 -29.72
N ASN A 16 -32.58 -12.67 -28.79
CA ASN A 16 -31.45 -13.36 -28.17
C ASN A 16 -30.68 -14.24 -29.17
N LEU A 17 -31.36 -14.87 -30.14
CA LEU A 17 -30.70 -15.63 -31.20
C LEU A 17 -29.88 -14.73 -32.13
N ILE A 18 -30.42 -13.55 -32.50
CA ILE A 18 -29.73 -12.56 -33.34
C ILE A 18 -28.54 -11.93 -32.60
N CYS A 19 -28.67 -11.66 -31.29
CA CYS A 19 -27.55 -11.20 -30.46
C CYS A 19 -26.46 -12.27 -30.29
N CYS A 20 -26.82 -13.55 -30.21
CA CYS A 20 -25.87 -14.66 -30.19
C CYS A 20 -25.18 -14.89 -31.55
N LEU A 21 -25.84 -14.58 -32.67
CA LEU A 21 -25.27 -14.76 -34.02
C LEU A 21 -24.43 -13.57 -34.49
N ASN A 22 -24.61 -12.37 -33.93
CA ASN A 22 -23.77 -11.18 -34.21
C ASN A 22 -22.57 -11.01 -33.26
N GLY A 23 -22.42 -11.91 -32.28
CA GLY A 23 -21.22 -11.99 -31.45
C GLY A 23 -20.07 -12.65 -32.22
N ASN A 24 -19.39 -11.88 -33.06
CA ASN A 24 -18.23 -12.28 -33.84
C ASN A 24 -17.07 -12.68 -32.91
N SER A 25 -17.11 -13.91 -32.41
CA SER A 25 -16.10 -14.46 -31.52
C SER A 25 -14.92 -14.98 -32.32
N LYS A 26 -13.81 -14.25 -32.35
CA LYS A 26 -12.48 -14.85 -32.55
C LYS A 26 -12.12 -15.66 -31.30
N LYS A 27 -12.70 -16.86 -31.17
CA LYS A 27 -12.19 -17.90 -30.26
C LYS A 27 -11.02 -18.59 -30.96
N ARG A 28 -9.79 -18.19 -30.63
CA ARG A 28 -8.63 -19.08 -30.82
C ARG A 28 -8.63 -20.07 -29.67
N ALA A 29 -9.16 -21.27 -29.92
CA ALA A 29 -8.90 -22.42 -29.07
C ALA A 29 -7.43 -22.83 -29.27
N TYR A 30 -6.61 -22.67 -28.24
CA TYR A 30 -5.30 -23.33 -28.19
C TYR A 30 -5.52 -24.76 -27.71
N ILE A 31 -5.33 -25.72 -28.62
CA ILE A 31 -5.13 -27.13 -28.27
C ILE A 31 -3.77 -27.22 -27.59
N LEU A 32 -3.76 -27.49 -26.28
CA LEU A 32 -2.55 -27.90 -25.55
C LEU A 32 -2.20 -29.32 -25.98
N ASN A 33 -1.36 -29.46 -27.00
CA ASN A 33 -0.62 -30.69 -27.23
C ASN A 33 0.45 -30.81 -26.13
N THR A 34 0.21 -31.69 -25.15
CA THR A 34 1.23 -32.19 -24.24
C THR A 34 2.18 -33.13 -24.99
N PRO A 35 3.50 -32.87 -25.06
CA PRO A 35 4.46 -33.88 -25.49
C PRO A 35 4.58 -34.97 -24.43
N LYS A 36 4.62 -36.23 -24.87
CA LYS A 36 4.86 -37.41 -24.04
C LYS A 36 6.17 -37.26 -23.26
N SER A 37 6.11 -37.62 -21.98
CA SER A 37 7.24 -37.64 -21.05
C SER A 37 8.42 -38.43 -21.61
N SER A 38 9.55 -37.76 -21.82
CA SER A 38 10.85 -38.41 -21.83
C SER A 38 11.55 -38.13 -20.49
N ASN A 39 12.00 -39.21 -19.85
CA ASN A 39 12.62 -39.26 -18.54
C ASN A 39 13.74 -38.22 -18.37
N CYS A 40 13.47 -37.12 -17.67
CA CYS A 40 14.50 -36.20 -17.24
C CYS A 40 15.00 -36.63 -15.86
N LYS A 41 16.21 -37.19 -15.83
CA LYS A 41 16.96 -37.51 -14.61
C LYS A 41 16.98 -36.30 -13.69
N ARG A 42 16.70 -36.51 -12.39
CA ARG A 42 16.87 -35.54 -11.31
C ARG A 42 18.26 -34.90 -11.42
N SER A 43 18.33 -33.62 -11.80
CA SER A 43 19.52 -32.82 -11.59
C SER A 43 19.50 -32.30 -10.16
N SER A 44 20.56 -32.62 -9.41
CA SER A 44 20.81 -32.11 -8.07
C SER A 44 20.73 -30.59 -8.01
N PHE A 45 20.17 -30.09 -6.90
CA PHE A 45 20.20 -28.68 -6.52
C PHE A 45 21.59 -28.08 -6.75
N ARG A 46 21.72 -27.17 -7.74
CA ARG A 46 22.88 -26.28 -7.84
C ARG A 46 22.70 -25.15 -6.82
N ARG A 47 23.29 -25.33 -5.63
CA ARG A 47 23.70 -24.23 -4.76
C ARG A 47 24.55 -23.25 -5.58
N TRP A 48 24.12 -22.01 -5.71
CA TRP A 48 25.00 -20.92 -6.14
C TRP A 48 25.86 -20.51 -4.95
N ASN A 49 26.88 -21.31 -4.65
CA ASN A 49 28.03 -20.92 -3.86
C ASN A 49 29.25 -21.34 -4.66
N ASN A 50 29.75 -20.46 -5.53
CA ASN A 50 31.14 -20.51 -5.95
C ASN A 50 31.81 -19.25 -5.40
N PRO A 51 32.90 -19.37 -4.62
CA PRO A 51 33.79 -18.24 -4.43
C PRO A 51 34.39 -17.97 -5.81
N VAL A 52 34.00 -16.85 -6.43
CA VAL A 52 34.66 -16.42 -7.65
C VAL A 52 36.07 -16.04 -7.24
N ASN A 53 37.04 -16.88 -7.63
CA ASN A 53 38.45 -16.54 -7.66
C ASN A 53 38.61 -15.20 -8.38
N ASN A 54 38.94 -14.15 -7.62
CA ASN A 54 39.30 -12.81 -8.10
C ASN A 54 40.69 -12.83 -8.77
N ASN A 55 40.86 -13.59 -9.85
CA ASN A 55 42.08 -13.59 -10.66
C ASN A 55 41.86 -13.13 -12.12
N ASN A 56 40.74 -12.45 -12.42
CA ASN A 56 40.49 -11.86 -13.75
C ASN A 56 40.79 -10.35 -13.81
N SER A 57 41.67 -9.83 -12.95
CA SER A 57 42.10 -8.42 -12.97
C SER A 57 43.27 -8.13 -13.93
N GLN A 58 43.60 -9.05 -14.86
CA GLN A 58 44.76 -8.93 -15.76
C GLN A 58 44.42 -8.78 -17.26
N ILE A 59 43.30 -8.12 -17.63
CA ILE A 59 42.99 -7.82 -19.06
C ILE A 59 42.73 -6.32 -19.30
N LEU A 60 43.34 -5.43 -18.51
CA LEU A 60 43.34 -4.00 -18.80
C LEU A 60 44.78 -3.52 -18.82
N SER A 61 45.48 -3.79 -19.93
CA SER A 61 46.73 -3.10 -20.24
C SER A 61 46.36 -1.65 -20.62
N ASN A 62 47.03 -0.68 -20.00
CA ASN A 62 46.72 0.75 -20.06
C ASN A 62 46.88 1.42 -21.45
N ASN A 63 46.99 0.67 -22.55
CA ASN A 63 47.29 1.19 -23.90
C ASN A 63 46.39 0.65 -25.03
N GLU A 64 45.35 -0.14 -24.74
CA GLU A 64 44.47 -0.71 -25.78
C GLU A 64 43.12 0.02 -25.90
N GLY A 65 43.07 1.30 -26.31
CA GLY A 65 41.82 1.98 -26.72
C GLY A 65 40.64 1.90 -25.72
N SER A 66 39.43 2.21 -26.17
CA SER A 66 38.21 1.95 -25.39
C SER A 66 37.85 0.45 -25.41
N ILE A 67 37.06 -0.02 -24.45
CA ILE A 67 36.55 -1.41 -24.44
C ILE A 67 35.83 -1.76 -25.75
N GLU A 68 35.15 -0.78 -26.35
CA GLU A 68 34.50 -0.92 -27.65
C GLU A 68 35.52 -1.14 -28.78
N ASP A 69 36.65 -0.45 -28.76
CA ASP A 69 37.75 -0.65 -29.71
C ASP A 69 38.39 -2.03 -29.56
N VAL A 70 38.61 -2.49 -28.33
CA VAL A 70 39.14 -3.83 -28.04
C VAL A 70 38.17 -4.91 -28.51
N TYR A 71 36.89 -4.75 -28.23
CA TYR A 71 35.85 -5.67 -28.68
C TYR A 71 35.77 -5.74 -30.21
N ASN A 72 35.78 -4.57 -30.87
CA ASN A 72 35.72 -4.48 -32.32
C ASN A 72 36.94 -5.14 -32.98
N LYS A 73 38.15 -4.96 -32.42
CA LYS A 73 39.39 -5.59 -32.90
C LYS A 73 39.45 -7.09 -32.63
N LYS A 74 39.16 -7.55 -31.40
CA LYS A 74 39.43 -8.92 -30.95
C LYS A 74 38.28 -9.91 -31.20
N ILE A 75 37.03 -9.44 -31.16
CA ILE A 75 35.85 -10.31 -31.15
C ILE A 75 35.02 -10.13 -32.42
N SER A 76 34.81 -8.89 -32.82
CA SER A 76 33.92 -8.56 -33.94
C SER A 76 34.52 -8.88 -35.31
N GLY A 77 35.85 -8.79 -35.44
CA GLY A 77 36.57 -8.96 -36.70
C GLY A 77 36.42 -10.34 -37.36
N GLY A 78 35.92 -11.35 -36.64
CA GLY A 78 35.78 -12.74 -37.12
C GLY A 78 34.35 -13.27 -37.27
N SER A 79 33.31 -12.48 -36.99
CA SER A 79 31.92 -12.99 -37.02
C SER A 79 30.95 -12.07 -37.76
N ASN A 80 30.44 -12.54 -38.90
CA ASN A 80 29.34 -11.91 -39.64
C ASN A 80 28.01 -12.27 -38.97
N ILE A 81 27.73 -11.65 -37.83
CA ILE A 81 26.46 -11.79 -37.12
C ILE A 81 25.41 -10.92 -37.83
N LYS A 82 24.29 -11.51 -38.25
CA LYS A 82 23.19 -10.79 -38.91
C LYS A 82 22.61 -9.71 -37.97
N ASN A 83 22.12 -8.61 -38.56
CA ASN A 83 21.45 -7.47 -37.90
C ASN A 83 22.36 -6.48 -37.14
N PHE A 84 23.65 -6.45 -37.46
CA PHE A 84 24.57 -5.42 -37.01
C PHE A 84 25.17 -4.69 -38.20
N SER A 85 25.26 -3.37 -38.08
CA SER A 85 25.81 -2.45 -39.08
C SER A 85 27.17 -1.94 -38.60
N LYS A 86 27.97 -1.37 -39.51
CA LYS A 86 29.24 -0.73 -39.18
C LYS A 86 29.17 0.76 -39.41
N ASP A 87 29.61 1.55 -38.44
CA ASP A 87 29.65 3.01 -38.57
C ASP A 87 30.81 3.46 -39.47
N ILE A 88 30.98 4.77 -39.65
CA ILE A 88 32.07 5.37 -40.45
C ILE A 88 33.48 5.01 -39.92
N ASN A 89 33.59 4.56 -38.68
CA ASN A 89 34.83 4.14 -38.02
C ASN A 89 34.95 2.61 -37.94
N ASN A 90 34.07 1.87 -38.65
CA ASN A 90 34.01 0.41 -38.67
C ASN A 90 33.60 -0.22 -37.31
N ASN A 91 33.02 0.56 -36.39
CA ASN A 91 32.48 0.06 -35.14
C ASN A 91 31.14 -0.63 -35.35
N ILE A 92 30.91 -1.71 -34.60
CA ILE A 92 29.62 -2.39 -34.61
C ILE A 92 28.54 -1.51 -33.96
N TYR A 93 27.42 -1.34 -34.65
CA TYR A 93 26.24 -0.69 -34.08
C TYR A 93 24.94 -1.33 -34.59
N ILE A 94 23.85 -1.09 -33.86
CA ILE A 94 22.50 -1.46 -34.29
C ILE A 94 21.88 -0.27 -35.02
N GLU A 95 21.46 -0.44 -36.27
CA GLU A 95 20.77 0.62 -37.00
C GLU A 95 19.34 0.81 -36.45
N THR A 96 19.10 1.94 -35.79
CA THR A 96 17.80 2.29 -35.21
C THR A 96 17.66 3.79 -34.99
N ASN A 97 16.47 4.31 -35.24
CA ASN A 97 16.14 5.72 -34.99
C ASN A 97 15.99 6.02 -33.49
N ARG A 98 15.49 5.06 -32.70
CA ARG A 98 15.18 5.24 -31.27
C ARG A 98 16.19 4.54 -30.38
N ARG A 99 16.89 5.30 -29.53
CA ARG A 99 17.78 4.79 -28.49
C ARG A 99 17.43 5.39 -27.13
N GLU A 100 16.61 4.69 -26.37
CA GLU A 100 16.10 5.16 -25.08
C GLU A 100 17.20 5.32 -24.01
N ARG A 101 18.34 4.64 -24.16
CA ARG A 101 19.51 4.84 -23.28
C ARG A 101 20.10 6.25 -23.39
N ARG A 102 19.89 6.98 -24.50
CA ARG A 102 20.45 8.34 -24.69
C ARG A 102 19.97 9.32 -23.62
N ILE A 103 18.65 9.34 -23.36
CA ILE A 103 18.07 10.27 -22.36
C ILE A 103 18.37 9.84 -20.92
N LYS A 104 18.57 8.53 -20.68
CA LYS A 104 18.91 7.99 -19.36
C LYS A 104 20.35 8.22 -18.92
N ARG A 105 21.26 8.62 -19.83
CA ARG A 105 22.69 8.84 -19.52
C ARG A 105 22.95 10.08 -18.69
N ASN A 106 22.05 11.07 -18.75
CA ASN A 106 22.23 12.33 -18.04
C ASN A 106 21.16 12.44 -16.94
N LYS A 107 21.60 12.42 -15.68
CA LYS A 107 20.71 12.54 -14.51
C LYS A 107 19.87 13.82 -14.53
N TYR A 108 20.41 14.92 -15.07
CA TYR A 108 19.71 16.20 -15.21
C TYR A 108 18.70 16.20 -16.36
N LEU A 109 18.88 15.37 -17.39
CA LEU A 109 17.84 15.18 -18.41
C LEU A 109 16.70 14.30 -17.86
N LEU A 110 17.05 13.27 -17.09
CA LEU A 110 16.06 12.42 -16.40
C LEU A 110 15.18 13.22 -15.43
N SER A 111 15.74 14.19 -14.71
CA SER A 111 14.97 15.01 -13.76
C SER A 111 13.92 15.89 -14.45
N LEU A 112 14.12 16.32 -15.70
CA LEU A 112 13.16 17.18 -16.43
C LEU A 112 11.76 16.56 -16.63
N TYR A 113 11.65 15.24 -16.60
CA TYR A 113 10.38 14.54 -16.84
C TYR A 113 10.06 13.48 -15.77
N ASN A 114 10.79 13.53 -14.64
CA ASN A 114 10.49 12.67 -13.51
C ASN A 114 9.28 13.22 -12.75
N ASN A 115 8.11 12.61 -12.95
CA ASN A 115 6.85 13.11 -12.39
C ASN A 115 6.51 12.53 -11.00
N THR A 116 7.43 11.82 -10.35
CA THR A 116 7.20 11.15 -9.06
C THR A 116 8.15 11.65 -7.98
N ASN A 117 7.85 12.85 -7.47
CA ASN A 117 8.55 13.43 -6.33
C ASN A 117 7.87 13.00 -5.02
N ILE A 118 8.66 12.49 -4.08
CA ILE A 118 8.20 12.08 -2.75
C ILE A 118 8.39 13.26 -1.81
N LYS A 119 7.34 13.62 -1.08
CA LYS A 119 7.37 14.65 -0.03
C LYS A 119 7.00 14.01 1.30
N THR A 120 7.55 14.54 2.40
CA THR A 120 7.16 14.06 3.75
C THR A 120 5.67 14.29 4.02
N SER A 121 5.09 15.33 3.41
CA SER A 121 3.65 15.62 3.45
C SER A 121 2.78 14.57 2.73
N ASN A 122 3.36 13.62 1.97
CA ASN A 122 2.61 12.49 1.45
C ASN A 122 2.33 11.43 2.52
N PHE A 123 3.01 11.47 3.67
CA PHE A 123 2.95 10.40 4.65
C PHE A 123 1.90 10.64 5.73
N ILE A 124 1.14 9.59 6.02
CA ILE A 124 0.41 9.43 7.27
C ILE A 124 1.16 8.39 8.10
N TYR A 125 1.54 8.74 9.33
CA TYR A 125 2.32 7.86 10.19
C TYR A 125 1.41 7.07 11.15
N PRO A 126 1.34 5.72 11.04
CA PRO A 126 0.63 4.89 12.00
C PRO A 126 1.32 4.83 13.36
N LEU A 127 0.60 5.08 14.44
CA LEU A 127 1.08 5.03 15.80
C LEU A 127 0.08 4.28 16.71
N PHE A 128 0.60 3.66 17.77
CA PHE A 128 -0.16 2.79 18.65
C PHE A 128 -0.19 3.34 20.08
N ILE A 129 -1.38 3.45 20.67
CA ILE A 129 -1.59 4.04 22.00
C ILE A 129 -1.99 2.95 22.99
N HIS A 130 -1.31 2.86 24.14
CA HIS A 130 -1.62 1.94 25.22
C HIS A 130 -1.84 2.66 26.55
N GLU A 131 -2.58 2.04 27.47
CA GLU A 131 -2.94 2.62 28.78
C GLU A 131 -1.91 2.34 29.90
N GLU A 132 -0.88 1.52 29.65
CA GLU A 132 0.10 1.18 30.68
C GLU A 132 1.01 2.35 31.07
N ASP A 133 1.52 2.33 32.31
CA ASP A 133 2.40 3.36 32.90
C ASP A 133 3.87 3.20 32.44
N VAL A 134 4.06 3.10 31.13
CA VAL A 134 5.36 3.02 30.47
C VAL A 134 5.31 3.93 29.26
N GLU A 135 6.25 4.87 29.11
CA GLU A 135 6.14 5.83 28.01
C GLU A 135 6.18 5.19 26.62
N LYS A 136 6.99 4.14 26.45
CA LYS A 136 7.30 3.53 25.17
C LYS A 136 7.61 2.04 25.33
N LYS A 137 6.95 1.19 24.54
CA LYS A 137 7.14 -0.27 24.56
C LYS A 137 7.46 -0.84 23.19
N HIS A 138 8.36 -1.81 23.18
CA HIS A 138 8.75 -2.49 21.94
C HIS A 138 7.62 -3.35 21.38
N THR A 139 7.52 -3.39 20.06
CA THR A 139 6.71 -4.38 19.34
C THR A 139 7.60 -5.39 18.62
N GLN A 140 6.99 -6.40 18.01
CA GLN A 140 7.70 -7.32 17.12
C GLN A 140 8.16 -6.66 15.81
N LEU A 141 7.61 -5.49 15.46
CA LEU A 141 8.04 -4.71 14.31
C LEU A 141 9.21 -3.84 14.76
N GLU A 142 10.41 -4.14 14.25
CA GLU A 142 11.62 -3.40 14.58
C GLU A 142 11.43 -1.90 14.34
N GLY A 143 11.78 -1.06 15.32
CA GLY A 143 11.62 0.40 15.25
C GLY A 143 10.19 0.91 15.43
N ILE A 144 9.21 0.03 15.65
CA ILE A 144 7.82 0.40 15.92
C ILE A 144 7.47 0.08 17.37
N TYR A 145 6.79 1.03 18.01
CA TYR A 145 6.52 1.02 19.43
C TYR A 145 5.03 1.29 19.69
N THR A 146 4.59 0.90 20.88
CA THR A 146 3.35 1.40 21.47
C THR A 146 3.72 2.45 22.52
N TYR A 147 2.84 3.43 22.71
CA TYR A 147 3.11 4.59 23.57
C TYR A 147 1.95 4.86 24.52
N ASN A 148 2.27 5.34 25.73
CA ASN A 148 1.27 6.03 26.55
C ASN A 148 1.11 7.49 26.08
N VAL A 149 0.26 8.28 26.75
CA VAL A 149 -0.01 9.69 26.42
C VAL A 149 1.23 10.59 26.42
N ASP A 150 2.17 10.41 27.35
CA ASP A 150 3.37 11.23 27.41
C ASP A 150 4.38 10.85 26.32
N GLY A 151 4.52 9.53 26.08
CA GLY A 151 5.39 9.01 25.02
C GLY A 151 4.91 9.39 23.63
N ILE A 152 3.61 9.30 23.35
CA ILE A 152 3.06 9.62 22.02
C ILE A 152 3.21 11.12 21.72
N ILE A 153 3.08 11.97 22.73
CA ILE A 153 3.30 13.42 22.60
C ILE A 153 4.75 13.72 22.19
N LYS A 154 5.75 13.10 22.84
CA LYS A 154 7.16 13.28 22.47
C LYS A 154 7.43 12.76 21.06
N GLU A 155 6.84 11.64 20.70
CA GLU A 155 6.97 11.05 19.36
C GLU A 155 6.43 11.98 18.26
N ILE A 156 5.29 12.63 18.49
CA ILE A 156 4.70 13.63 17.57
C ILE A 156 5.63 14.86 17.44
N GLU A 157 6.17 15.39 18.54
CA GLU A 157 7.11 16.52 18.50
C GLU A 157 8.34 16.24 17.63
N GLU A 158 8.86 15.01 17.69
CA GLU A 158 9.97 14.58 16.83
C GLU A 158 9.56 14.49 15.37
N CYS A 159 8.34 14.02 15.07
CA CYS A 159 7.83 13.91 13.71
C CYS A 159 7.53 15.27 13.06
N ILE A 160 7.02 16.24 13.81
CA ILE A 160 6.77 17.61 13.32
C ILE A 160 8.10 18.25 12.85
N LYS A 161 9.21 18.03 13.57
CA LYS A 161 10.55 18.49 13.16
C LYS A 161 11.05 17.89 11.83
N LEU A 162 10.39 16.84 11.36
CA LEU A 162 10.65 16.17 10.08
C LEU A 162 9.58 16.50 9.03
N ASN A 163 8.73 17.50 9.28
CA ASN A 163 7.63 17.90 8.41
C ASN A 163 6.63 16.76 8.14
N ILE A 164 6.36 15.94 9.18
CA ILE A 164 5.31 14.91 9.19
C ILE A 164 4.20 15.39 10.12
N HIS A 165 3.04 15.68 9.55
CA HIS A 165 1.92 16.31 10.26
C HIS A 165 0.65 15.45 10.32
N HIS A 166 0.65 14.27 9.68
CA HIS A 166 -0.51 13.39 9.61
C HIS A 166 -0.26 12.11 10.41
N PHE A 167 -1.10 11.85 11.42
CA PHE A 167 -0.91 10.72 12.34
C PHE A 167 -2.17 9.87 12.42
N MET A 168 -2.02 8.56 12.21
CA MET A 168 -3.10 7.59 12.35
C MET A 168 -2.94 6.79 13.63
N PHE A 169 -3.86 6.94 14.56
CA PHE A 169 -3.78 6.31 15.87
C PHE A 169 -4.60 5.03 15.94
N PHE A 170 -3.99 4.00 16.53
CA PHE A 170 -4.61 2.72 16.82
C PHE A 170 -4.58 2.44 18.32
N PRO A 171 -5.69 2.01 18.91
CA PRO A 171 -5.75 1.69 20.34
C PRO A 171 -5.24 0.28 20.62
N VAL A 172 -4.36 0.13 21.61
CA VAL A 172 -3.96 -1.15 22.20
C VAL A 172 -4.78 -1.35 23.48
N ILE A 173 -5.92 -2.03 23.34
CA ILE A 173 -6.91 -2.22 24.40
C ILE A 173 -6.50 -3.37 25.31
N ARG A 174 -6.64 -3.16 26.63
CA ARG A 174 -6.42 -4.21 27.63
C ARG A 174 -7.44 -5.34 27.46
N GLU A 175 -7.03 -6.58 27.68
CA GLU A 175 -7.87 -7.76 27.42
C GLU A 175 -9.18 -7.74 28.23
N GLU A 176 -9.14 -7.25 29.47
CA GLU A 176 -10.30 -7.10 30.35
C GLU A 176 -11.33 -6.07 29.88
N SER A 177 -10.94 -5.15 28.99
CA SER A 177 -11.82 -4.14 28.40
C SER A 177 -12.41 -4.59 27.06
N LYS A 178 -11.98 -5.74 26.54
CA LYS A 178 -12.56 -6.31 25.32
C LYS A 178 -13.86 -7.03 25.65
N THR A 179 -14.87 -6.83 24.82
CA THR A 179 -16.20 -7.46 24.99
C THR A 179 -16.73 -7.97 23.65
N VAL A 180 -17.89 -8.64 23.68
CA VAL A 180 -18.60 -9.03 22.44
C VAL A 180 -19.18 -7.81 21.73
N TYR A 181 -19.70 -6.84 22.50
CA TYR A 181 -20.43 -5.68 21.97
C TYR A 181 -19.54 -4.43 21.80
N CYS A 182 -18.27 -4.54 22.18
CA CYS A 182 -17.22 -3.56 21.94
C CYS A 182 -17.55 -2.18 22.55
N GLU A 183 -18.16 -2.13 23.74
CA GLU A 183 -18.60 -0.89 24.40
C GLU A 183 -17.46 0.13 24.58
N GLU A 184 -16.24 -0.35 24.81
CA GLU A 184 -15.05 0.48 24.96
C GLU A 184 -14.72 1.28 23.69
N SER A 185 -15.20 0.86 22.50
CA SER A 185 -14.99 1.58 21.24
C SER A 185 -15.71 2.93 21.16
N TYR A 186 -16.79 3.11 21.95
CA TYR A 186 -17.57 4.35 22.01
C TYR A 186 -17.66 4.91 23.43
N ASN A 187 -16.70 4.54 24.30
CA ASN A 187 -16.55 5.11 25.62
C ASN A 187 -15.79 6.44 25.53
N GLU A 188 -16.50 7.55 25.68
CA GLU A 188 -15.92 8.92 25.67
C GLU A 188 -14.88 9.12 26.78
N ASN A 189 -14.94 8.31 27.85
CA ASN A 189 -13.98 8.34 28.95
C ASN A 189 -12.81 7.37 28.80
N SER A 190 -12.75 6.62 27.68
CA SER A 190 -11.66 5.69 27.39
C SER A 190 -10.31 6.40 27.37
N TYR A 191 -9.25 5.65 27.68
CA TYR A 191 -7.89 6.18 27.61
C TYR A 191 -7.54 6.68 26.21
N PHE A 192 -7.99 5.97 25.18
CA PHE A 192 -7.75 6.33 23.78
C PHE A 192 -8.38 7.68 23.42
N CYS A 193 -9.66 7.88 23.76
CA CYS A 193 -10.36 9.15 23.50
C CYS A 193 -9.70 10.31 24.25
N LYS A 194 -9.40 10.14 25.55
CA LYS A 194 -8.67 11.14 26.34
C LYS A 194 -7.29 11.48 25.77
N THR A 195 -6.59 10.48 25.25
CA THR A 195 -5.28 10.68 24.61
C THR A 195 -5.42 11.48 23.31
N ILE A 196 -6.42 11.19 22.47
CA ILE A 196 -6.72 11.98 21.26
C ILE A 196 -7.02 13.44 21.65
N SER A 197 -7.89 13.68 22.63
CA SER A 197 -8.20 15.04 23.10
C SER A 197 -6.94 15.77 23.55
N ARG A 198 -6.08 15.10 24.33
CA ARG A 198 -4.83 15.68 24.82
C ARG A 198 -3.84 16.00 23.70
N ILE A 199 -3.72 15.13 22.71
CA ILE A 199 -2.92 15.35 21.49
C ILE A 199 -3.45 16.58 20.75
N LYS A 200 -4.77 16.65 20.55
CA LYS A 200 -5.40 17.74 19.80
C LYS A 200 -5.28 19.08 20.52
N GLU A 201 -5.43 19.10 21.85
CA GLU A 201 -5.19 20.29 22.67
C GLU A 201 -3.76 20.81 22.54
N LYS A 202 -2.77 19.91 22.50
CA LYS A 202 -1.35 20.29 22.49
C LYS A 202 -0.86 20.74 21.12
N PHE A 203 -1.32 20.12 20.04
CA PHE A 203 -0.82 20.31 18.67
C PHE A 203 -1.86 20.87 17.71
N SER A 204 -2.88 21.57 18.24
CA SER A 204 -3.95 22.14 17.42
C SER A 204 -3.38 23.07 16.35
N GLY A 205 -3.71 22.80 15.09
CA GLY A 205 -3.24 23.57 13.93
C GLY A 205 -1.93 23.06 13.30
N ASP A 206 -1.15 22.25 14.01
CA ASP A 206 0.11 21.71 13.50
C ASP A 206 -0.06 20.29 12.92
N ILE A 207 -1.08 19.55 13.36
CA ILE A 207 -1.29 18.15 12.97
C ILE A 207 -2.72 17.85 12.53
N ILE A 208 -2.85 16.79 11.74
CA ILE A 208 -4.11 16.13 11.38
C ILE A 208 -4.17 14.76 12.04
N VAL A 209 -5.24 14.54 12.80
CA VAL A 209 -5.50 13.32 13.56
C VAL A 209 -6.44 12.40 12.79
N TYR A 210 -5.94 11.22 12.44
CA TYR A 210 -6.70 10.13 11.83
C TYR A 210 -7.00 9.07 12.90
N ALA A 211 -8.27 8.75 13.11
CA ALA A 211 -8.69 7.74 14.07
C ALA A 211 -9.35 6.54 13.37
N ASP A 212 -8.84 5.33 13.63
CA ASP A 212 -9.40 4.10 13.08
C ASP A 212 -10.80 3.81 13.63
N VAL A 213 -11.73 3.44 12.74
CA VAL A 213 -13.10 3.04 13.07
C VAL A 213 -13.26 1.58 12.66
N ALA A 214 -13.07 0.70 13.63
CA ALA A 214 -13.28 -0.74 13.55
C ALA A 214 -13.36 -1.32 14.97
N LEU A 215 -14.00 -2.50 15.09
CA LEU A 215 -14.21 -3.12 16.40
C LEU A 215 -13.14 -4.15 16.78
N ASP A 216 -12.22 -4.53 15.88
CA ASP A 216 -11.26 -5.59 16.17
C ASP A 216 -10.29 -5.33 17.34
N PRO A 217 -9.92 -4.09 17.70
CA PRO A 217 -9.14 -3.85 18.92
C PRO A 217 -9.96 -4.09 20.20
N TYR A 218 -11.28 -3.94 20.12
CA TYR A 218 -12.21 -3.96 21.26
C TYR A 218 -12.97 -5.28 21.41
N ASN A 219 -12.88 -6.14 20.40
CA ASN A 219 -13.64 -7.37 20.29
C ASN A 219 -12.85 -8.54 20.89
N ILE A 220 -13.46 -9.31 21.80
CA ILE A 220 -12.84 -10.53 22.38
C ILE A 220 -12.48 -11.59 21.33
N TYR A 221 -13.10 -11.50 20.16
CA TYR A 221 -12.95 -12.41 19.03
C TYR A 221 -12.02 -11.86 17.94
N GLY A 222 -11.59 -10.60 18.02
CA GLY A 222 -10.70 -9.95 17.05
C GLY A 222 -11.31 -9.70 15.67
N HIS A 223 -12.65 -9.72 15.55
CA HIS A 223 -13.37 -9.38 14.32
C HIS A 223 -13.69 -7.89 14.25
N ASP A 224 -13.71 -7.34 13.03
CA ASP A 224 -13.98 -5.91 12.78
C ASP A 224 -15.44 -5.54 13.11
N GLY A 225 -16.31 -6.54 13.31
CA GLY A 225 -17.73 -6.39 13.65
C GLY A 225 -18.23 -7.35 14.72
N ILE A 226 -19.49 -7.18 15.11
CA ILE A 226 -20.18 -7.96 16.13
C ILE A 226 -20.43 -9.38 15.62
N TYR A 227 -19.91 -10.38 16.33
CA TYR A 227 -20.06 -11.80 16.01
C TYR A 227 -21.29 -12.40 16.68
N ASP A 228 -22.14 -13.06 15.90
CA ASP A 228 -23.27 -13.84 16.38
C ASP A 228 -22.88 -15.32 16.47
N ASP A 229 -22.83 -15.86 17.69
CA ASP A 229 -22.44 -17.26 17.91
C ASP A 229 -23.46 -18.27 17.38
N LYS A 230 -24.76 -17.92 17.39
CA LYS A 230 -25.83 -18.81 16.91
C LYS A 230 -25.82 -18.90 15.39
N LYS A 231 -25.66 -17.77 14.72
CA LYS A 231 -25.61 -17.71 13.25
C LYS A 231 -24.21 -17.98 12.69
N LYS A 232 -23.18 -17.89 13.51
CA LYS A 232 -21.76 -18.03 13.15
C LYS A 232 -21.34 -17.04 12.07
N GLU A 233 -21.80 -15.80 12.18
CA GLU A 233 -21.55 -14.74 11.20
C GLU A 233 -21.24 -13.41 11.89
N ILE A 234 -20.69 -12.46 11.11
CA ILE A 234 -20.53 -11.06 11.54
C ILE A 234 -21.76 -10.29 11.09
N LEU A 235 -22.45 -9.63 12.02
CA LEU A 235 -23.71 -8.94 11.74
C LEU A 235 -23.43 -7.54 11.18
N ASN A 236 -23.78 -7.30 9.91
CA ASN A 236 -23.54 -6.02 9.24
C ASN A 236 -24.17 -4.83 9.97
N ASP A 237 -25.50 -4.76 10.02
CA ASP A 237 -26.22 -3.55 10.44
C ASP A 237 -25.98 -3.20 11.92
N ILE A 238 -25.92 -4.22 12.77
CA ILE A 238 -25.60 -4.06 14.20
C ILE A 238 -24.16 -3.56 14.38
N THR A 239 -23.22 -4.04 13.57
CA THR A 239 -21.86 -3.52 13.56
C THR A 239 -21.84 -2.06 13.13
N VAL A 240 -22.51 -1.72 12.02
CA VAL A 240 -22.54 -0.33 11.52
C VAL A 240 -23.12 0.63 12.56
N HIS A 241 -24.16 0.23 13.29
CA HIS A 241 -24.70 1.03 14.38
C HIS A 241 -23.64 1.32 15.47
N THR A 242 -22.81 0.33 15.85
CA THR A 242 -21.71 0.55 16.79
C THR A 242 -20.60 1.42 16.21
N LEU A 243 -20.24 1.24 14.93
CA LEU A 243 -19.24 2.05 14.24
C LEU A 243 -19.65 3.53 14.12
N VAL A 244 -20.95 3.80 13.96
CA VAL A 244 -21.50 5.18 14.03
C VAL A 244 -21.26 5.79 15.40
N LYS A 245 -21.55 5.05 16.48
CA LYS A 245 -21.27 5.52 17.86
C LYS A 245 -19.78 5.79 18.08
N GLN A 246 -18.91 4.87 17.64
CA GLN A 246 -17.46 5.03 17.69
C GLN A 246 -17.01 6.29 16.92
N SER A 247 -17.53 6.50 15.71
CA SER A 247 -17.19 7.66 14.87
C SER A 247 -17.56 8.98 15.55
N LEU A 248 -18.74 9.07 16.16
CA LEU A 248 -19.17 10.24 16.92
C LEU A 248 -18.31 10.47 18.17
N CYS A 249 -17.94 9.39 18.88
CA CYS A 249 -17.06 9.44 20.04
C CYS A 249 -15.67 9.98 19.67
N LEU A 250 -15.08 9.50 18.58
CA LEU A 250 -13.78 9.93 18.08
C LEU A 250 -13.81 11.38 17.55
N ALA A 251 -14.88 11.76 16.85
CA ALA A 251 -15.08 13.15 16.41
C ALA A 251 -15.15 14.11 17.60
N LYS A 252 -15.93 13.77 18.65
CA LYS A 252 -15.96 14.53 19.92
C LYS A 252 -14.60 14.63 20.60
N SER A 253 -13.78 13.60 20.48
CA SER A 253 -12.42 13.56 21.05
C SER A 253 -11.43 14.43 20.28
N GLY A 254 -11.78 14.91 19.08
CA GLY A 254 -10.93 15.80 18.28
C GLY A 254 -10.22 15.11 17.11
N ALA A 255 -10.69 13.94 16.66
CA ALA A 255 -10.25 13.38 15.40
C ALA A 255 -10.68 14.28 14.23
N ASP A 256 -9.75 14.63 13.34
CA ASP A 256 -10.05 15.39 12.11
C ASP A 256 -10.58 14.48 11.01
N VAL A 257 -10.13 13.23 11.01
CA VAL A 257 -10.49 12.21 10.02
C VAL A 257 -10.85 10.91 10.72
N VAL A 258 -12.08 10.44 10.52
CA VAL A 258 -12.46 9.08 10.91
C VAL A 258 -12.15 8.11 9.78
N CYS A 259 -11.66 6.93 10.12
CA CYS A 259 -11.10 5.99 9.15
C CYS A 259 -11.80 4.62 9.23
N PRO A 260 -13.02 4.45 8.68
CA PRO A 260 -13.75 3.19 8.72
C PRO A 260 -12.99 2.08 7.99
N SER A 261 -12.45 1.14 8.76
CA SER A 261 -11.62 0.04 8.26
C SER A 261 -12.33 -1.31 8.30
N ASP A 262 -13.57 -1.36 8.77
CA ASP A 262 -14.37 -2.54 9.06
C ASP A 262 -14.82 -3.39 7.85
N SER A 263 -14.92 -2.78 6.66
CA SER A 263 -15.44 -3.40 5.42
C SER A 263 -16.92 -3.84 5.47
N MET A 264 -17.74 -3.22 6.33
CA MET A 264 -19.19 -3.42 6.34
C MET A 264 -19.87 -2.65 5.21
N ASP A 265 -21.03 -3.13 4.79
CA ASP A 265 -21.86 -2.45 3.81
C ASP A 265 -22.52 -1.22 4.44
N LYS A 266 -22.63 -0.13 3.66
CA LYS A 266 -23.32 1.12 4.04
C LYS A 266 -22.76 1.89 5.24
N ARG A 267 -21.63 1.48 5.83
CA ARG A 267 -21.04 2.23 6.95
C ARG A 267 -20.66 3.67 6.60
N ILE A 268 -20.16 3.94 5.39
CA ILE A 268 -19.72 5.30 5.01
C ILE A 268 -20.92 6.26 5.03
N GLU A 269 -22.00 5.87 4.37
CA GLU A 269 -23.23 6.68 4.30
C GLU A 269 -23.80 6.97 5.69
N LEU A 270 -23.86 5.94 6.54
CA LEU A 270 -24.44 6.06 7.88
C LEU A 270 -23.53 6.85 8.83
N ILE A 271 -22.20 6.70 8.73
CA ILE A 271 -21.24 7.52 9.48
C ILE A 271 -21.34 8.98 9.05
N ARG A 272 -21.30 9.28 7.74
CA ARG A 272 -21.42 10.65 7.21
C ARG A 272 -22.70 11.32 7.68
N LYS A 273 -23.87 10.69 7.45
CA LYS A 273 -25.17 11.25 7.87
C LYS A 273 -25.24 11.56 9.36
N ASN A 274 -24.67 10.69 10.20
CA ASN A 274 -24.70 10.89 11.65
C ASN A 274 -23.69 11.95 12.11
N LEU A 275 -22.50 12.04 11.51
CA LEU A 275 -21.57 13.15 11.73
C LEU A 275 -22.25 14.48 11.41
N ASP A 276 -22.88 14.59 10.24
CA ASP A 276 -23.55 15.82 9.80
C ASP A 276 -24.72 16.20 10.71
N PHE A 277 -25.52 15.21 11.13
CA PHE A 277 -26.65 15.41 12.06
C PHE A 277 -26.18 15.92 13.43
N HIS A 278 -25.05 15.41 13.93
CA HIS A 278 -24.46 15.83 15.21
C HIS A 278 -23.50 17.03 15.08
N ASN A 279 -23.58 17.78 13.97
CA ASN A 279 -22.80 19.00 13.73
C ASN A 279 -21.28 18.78 13.57
N PHE A 280 -20.85 17.58 13.19
CA PHE A 280 -19.46 17.21 12.85
C PHE A 280 -19.23 17.24 11.32
N ARG A 281 -19.73 18.29 10.64
CA ARG A 281 -19.72 18.37 9.16
C ARG A 281 -18.32 18.44 8.55
N ASP A 282 -17.37 19.03 9.28
CA ASP A 282 -15.98 19.20 8.82
C ASP A 282 -15.10 17.96 9.05
N ILE A 283 -15.62 16.94 9.74
CA ILE A 283 -14.88 15.70 9.96
C ILE A 283 -14.84 14.90 8.67
N LEU A 284 -13.62 14.58 8.21
CA LEU A 284 -13.41 13.84 6.98
C LEU A 284 -13.54 12.33 7.20
N ILE A 285 -13.85 11.60 6.13
CA ILE A 285 -13.90 10.15 6.10
C ILE A 285 -12.84 9.62 5.14
N LEU A 286 -11.83 8.93 5.69
CA LEU A 286 -10.91 8.10 4.92
C LEU A 286 -11.45 6.67 4.86
N SER A 287 -12.06 6.34 3.72
CA SER A 287 -12.69 5.05 3.51
C SER A 287 -11.68 3.98 3.08
N TYR A 288 -11.58 2.90 3.85
CA TYR A 288 -10.88 1.67 3.46
C TYR A 288 -11.65 0.97 2.35
N THR A 289 -11.53 1.51 1.14
CA THR A 289 -12.46 1.24 0.04
C THR A 289 -12.22 -0.13 -0.59
N CYS A 290 -10.96 -0.49 -0.77
CA CYS A 290 -10.55 -1.81 -1.21
C CYS A 290 -9.63 -2.41 -0.14
N LYS A 291 -10.23 -3.00 0.91
CA LYS A 291 -9.52 -3.71 1.97
C LYS A 291 -9.59 -5.22 1.73
N TYR A 292 -8.49 -5.80 1.27
CA TYR A 292 -8.43 -7.23 0.95
C TYR A 292 -8.22 -8.10 2.17
N SER A 293 -8.73 -9.33 2.13
CA SER A 293 -8.48 -10.39 3.12
C SER A 293 -7.04 -10.92 3.00
N SER A 294 -6.07 -10.09 3.41
CA SER A 294 -4.65 -10.36 3.23
C SER A 294 -3.98 -11.01 4.45
N SER A 295 -2.99 -11.87 4.18
CA SER A 295 -2.08 -12.45 5.18
C SER A 295 -1.04 -11.45 5.72
N MET A 296 -0.88 -10.28 5.07
CA MET A 296 0.15 -9.28 5.42
C MET A 296 -0.19 -8.47 6.69
N TYR A 297 -1.34 -8.72 7.33
CA TYR A 297 -1.77 -8.00 8.53
C TYR A 297 -1.33 -8.65 9.85
N LYS A 298 -0.74 -9.85 9.79
CA LYS A 298 -0.40 -10.61 11.01
C LYS A 298 0.44 -9.80 12.02
N PRO A 299 1.47 -9.04 11.61
CA PRO A 299 2.26 -8.30 12.59
C PRO A 299 1.46 -7.17 13.28
N PHE A 300 0.60 -6.46 12.56
CA PHE A 300 -0.33 -5.48 13.13
C PHE A 300 -1.28 -6.11 14.15
N ARG A 301 -1.92 -7.24 13.79
CA ARG A 301 -2.86 -7.94 14.69
C ARG A 301 -2.23 -8.37 16.00
N SER A 302 -0.94 -8.71 15.99
CA SER A 302 -0.23 -9.07 17.22
C SER A 302 0.24 -7.88 18.04
N ILE A 303 0.24 -6.64 17.50
CA ILE A 303 0.39 -5.43 18.33
C ILE A 303 -0.91 -5.17 19.10
N LEU A 304 -2.06 -5.35 18.46
CA LEU A 304 -3.38 -5.09 19.06
C LEU A 304 -3.94 -6.26 19.89
N ASN A 305 -3.24 -7.41 19.92
CA ASN A 305 -3.77 -8.67 20.43
C ASN A 305 -5.15 -9.03 19.82
N SER A 306 -5.36 -8.74 18.53
CA SER A 306 -6.64 -8.95 17.81
C SER A 306 -6.62 -10.21 16.92
N ASN A 307 -5.90 -11.26 17.34
CA ASN A 307 -5.81 -12.51 16.59
C ASN A 307 -7.10 -13.34 16.72
N ILE A 308 -7.66 -13.77 15.59
CA ILE A 308 -8.95 -14.50 15.45
C ILE A 308 -8.84 -15.99 15.88
N LEU A 309 -7.99 -16.31 16.85
CA LEU A 309 -7.63 -17.71 17.17
C LEU A 309 -8.70 -18.46 17.98
N LYS A 310 -9.63 -17.74 18.61
CA LYS A 310 -10.59 -18.29 19.58
C LYS A 310 -11.96 -18.68 18.99
N ASN A 311 -12.16 -18.63 17.66
CA ASN A 311 -13.50 -18.68 17.05
C ASN A 311 -13.74 -19.81 16.04
N PHE A 312 -15.02 -20.03 15.71
CA PHE A 312 -15.45 -20.83 14.56
C PHE A 312 -15.11 -20.14 13.22
N VAL A 313 -15.38 -18.84 13.10
CA VAL A 313 -14.98 -18.03 11.94
C VAL A 313 -13.52 -17.60 12.12
N LYS A 314 -12.62 -18.25 11.38
CA LYS A 314 -11.16 -18.11 11.53
C LYS A 314 -10.51 -17.12 10.57
N ASN A 315 -11.30 -16.41 9.78
CA ASN A 315 -10.81 -15.47 8.78
C ASN A 315 -11.77 -14.27 8.65
N LYS A 316 -11.36 -13.26 7.87
CA LYS A 316 -12.13 -12.04 7.63
C LYS A 316 -12.75 -12.01 6.21
N GLN A 317 -12.84 -13.17 5.54
CA GLN A 317 -13.23 -13.27 4.11
C GLN A 317 -14.72 -13.01 3.85
N SER A 318 -15.56 -13.06 4.89
CA SER A 318 -16.99 -12.77 4.73
C SER A 318 -17.29 -11.27 4.60
N TYR A 319 -16.30 -10.39 4.78
CA TYR A 319 -16.46 -8.94 4.68
C TYR A 319 -15.26 -8.24 4.02
N GLN A 320 -14.03 -8.71 4.24
CA GLN A 320 -12.87 -8.21 3.49
C GLN A 320 -12.86 -8.78 2.08
N HIS A 321 -12.41 -7.97 1.13
CA HIS A 321 -12.47 -8.31 -0.28
C HIS A 321 -11.58 -9.50 -0.61
N ASP A 322 -12.02 -10.33 -1.56
CA ASP A 322 -11.19 -11.34 -2.20
C ASP A 322 -10.39 -10.73 -3.37
N PHE A 323 -9.67 -11.53 -4.15
CA PHE A 323 -8.86 -11.02 -5.28
C PHE A 323 -9.69 -10.64 -6.53
N ASN A 324 -11.02 -10.56 -6.45
CA ASN A 324 -11.87 -10.28 -7.61
C ASN A 324 -12.02 -8.77 -7.89
N SER A 325 -11.10 -8.24 -8.71
CA SER A 325 -11.01 -6.80 -9.03
C SER A 325 -12.27 -6.11 -9.59
N TYR A 326 -13.25 -6.86 -10.12
CA TYR A 326 -14.46 -6.25 -10.68
C TYR A 326 -15.40 -5.71 -9.59
N MET A 327 -15.52 -6.41 -8.45
CA MET A 327 -16.35 -5.95 -7.33
C MET A 327 -15.72 -4.75 -6.61
N ASP A 328 -14.39 -4.72 -6.54
CA ASP A 328 -13.62 -3.66 -5.86
C ASP A 328 -13.86 -2.27 -6.45
N LEU A 329 -13.91 -2.15 -7.78
CA LEU A 329 -14.12 -0.87 -8.45
C LEU A 329 -15.53 -0.32 -8.26
N ASN A 330 -16.53 -1.17 -8.00
CA ASN A 330 -17.88 -0.71 -7.69
C ASN A 330 -17.95 -0.06 -6.30
N ASN A 331 -17.09 -0.45 -5.37
CA ASN A 331 -17.04 0.16 -4.03
C ASN A 331 -16.43 1.56 -4.07
N VAL A 332 -15.58 1.88 -5.06
CA VAL A 332 -15.07 3.24 -5.26
C VAL A 332 -16.20 4.23 -5.51
N ASP A 333 -17.00 3.98 -6.56
CA ASP A 333 -18.09 4.89 -6.93
C ASP A 333 -19.12 4.98 -5.79
N LYS A 334 -19.42 3.85 -5.14
CA LYS A 334 -20.32 3.81 -3.98
C LYS A 334 -19.80 4.68 -2.84
N HIS A 335 -18.56 4.48 -2.38
CA HIS A 335 -18.05 5.22 -1.22
C HIS A 335 -17.94 6.72 -1.51
N ILE A 336 -17.62 7.12 -2.75
CA ILE A 336 -17.65 8.52 -3.16
C ILE A 336 -19.08 9.09 -2.99
N ILE A 337 -20.10 8.39 -3.52
CA ILE A 337 -21.51 8.81 -3.40
C ILE A 337 -21.98 8.82 -1.94
N GLU A 338 -21.50 7.87 -1.13
CA GLU A 338 -21.83 7.75 0.29
C GLU A 338 -21.14 8.80 1.17
N GLY A 339 -20.22 9.60 0.62
CA GLY A 339 -19.60 10.74 1.28
C GLY A 339 -18.21 10.47 1.87
N ALA A 340 -17.43 9.58 1.25
CA ALA A 340 -16.00 9.45 1.55
C ALA A 340 -15.20 10.59 0.92
N ASP A 341 -14.30 11.19 1.70
CA ASP A 341 -13.44 12.31 1.29
C ASP A 341 -12.09 11.80 0.75
N ILE A 342 -11.65 10.63 1.23
CA ILE A 342 -10.45 9.94 0.77
C ILE A 342 -10.79 8.47 0.59
N ILE A 343 -10.34 7.87 -0.51
CA ILE A 343 -10.46 6.42 -0.74
C ILE A 343 -9.10 5.74 -0.60
N MET A 344 -9.09 4.50 -0.14
CA MET A 344 -7.85 3.78 0.13
C MET A 344 -7.84 2.34 -0.38
N VAL A 345 -6.66 1.89 -0.85
CA VAL A 345 -6.33 0.48 -1.10
C VAL A 345 -5.44 -0.07 0.02
N LYS A 346 -5.82 -1.21 0.60
CA LYS A 346 -5.06 -1.92 1.64
C LYS A 346 -5.13 -3.44 1.40
N PRO A 347 -4.00 -4.17 1.31
CA PRO A 347 -2.60 -3.72 1.33
C PRO A 347 -2.20 -2.91 0.09
N SER A 348 -0.91 -2.62 -0.10
CA SER A 348 -0.47 -1.73 -1.18
C SER A 348 0.45 -2.40 -2.20
N MET A 349 1.56 -3.00 -1.78
CA MET A 349 2.62 -3.45 -2.69
C MET A 349 2.14 -4.51 -3.71
N PHE A 350 1.26 -5.43 -3.28
CA PHE A 350 0.68 -6.46 -4.15
C PHE A 350 -0.57 -6.01 -4.93
N TYR A 351 -0.97 -4.74 -4.79
CA TYR A 351 -2.24 -4.21 -5.31
C TYR A 351 -2.05 -2.90 -6.10
N LEU A 352 -0.85 -2.68 -6.65
CA LEU A 352 -0.53 -1.52 -7.50
C LEU A 352 -1.42 -1.44 -8.75
N ASP A 353 -1.83 -2.59 -9.29
CA ASP A 353 -2.74 -2.64 -10.43
C ASP A 353 -4.14 -2.13 -10.07
N ILE A 354 -4.61 -2.40 -8.85
CA ILE A 354 -5.88 -1.89 -8.33
C ILE A 354 -5.81 -0.38 -8.17
N ILE A 355 -4.73 0.13 -7.56
CA ILE A 355 -4.51 1.58 -7.42
C ILE A 355 -4.57 2.27 -8.79
N HIS A 356 -3.90 1.70 -9.79
CA HIS A 356 -3.91 2.22 -11.16
C HIS A 356 -5.29 2.14 -11.82
N LYS A 357 -6.03 1.04 -11.65
CA LYS A 357 -7.41 0.90 -12.15
C LYS A 357 -8.35 1.94 -11.53
N ILE A 358 -8.23 2.18 -10.22
CA ILE A 358 -8.99 3.22 -9.52
C ILE A 358 -8.65 4.60 -10.10
N LYS A 359 -7.35 4.90 -10.24
CA LYS A 359 -6.90 6.18 -10.80
C LYS A 359 -7.43 6.43 -12.22
N ASN A 360 -7.48 5.40 -13.06
CA ASN A 360 -8.03 5.50 -14.42
C ASN A 360 -9.57 5.57 -14.46
N ARG A 361 -10.24 5.04 -13.42
CA ARG A 361 -11.71 5.06 -13.32
C ARG A 361 -12.23 6.42 -12.87
N ILE A 362 -11.53 7.05 -11.93
CA ILE A 362 -11.85 8.39 -11.47
C ILE A 362 -11.68 9.34 -12.65
N LYS A 363 -12.80 9.88 -13.11
CA LYS A 363 -12.82 10.84 -14.21
C LYS A 363 -12.11 12.13 -13.80
N ASP A 364 -11.61 12.87 -14.78
CA ASP A 364 -10.85 14.12 -14.54
C ASP A 364 -11.65 15.19 -13.77
N ASP A 365 -12.99 15.13 -13.80
CA ASP A 365 -13.91 16.02 -13.08
C ASP A 365 -14.18 15.61 -11.62
N VAL A 366 -13.83 14.39 -11.22
CA VAL A 366 -13.97 13.90 -9.85
C VAL A 366 -12.60 13.92 -9.17
N GLN A 367 -12.35 14.94 -8.34
CA GLN A 367 -11.11 15.04 -7.59
C GLN A 367 -11.27 14.36 -6.23
N ILE A 368 -10.86 13.09 -6.12
CA ILE A 368 -10.74 12.40 -4.83
C ILE A 368 -9.31 11.88 -4.62
N PRO A 369 -8.67 12.17 -3.48
CA PRO A 369 -7.36 11.63 -3.15
C PRO A 369 -7.39 10.11 -2.99
N ILE A 370 -6.36 9.45 -3.52
CA ILE A 370 -6.15 8.01 -3.36
C ILE A 370 -5.05 7.76 -2.33
N ALA A 371 -5.41 7.13 -1.22
CA ALA A 371 -4.47 6.65 -0.22
C ALA A 371 -4.08 5.19 -0.46
N VAL A 372 -2.89 4.81 -0.01
CA VAL A 372 -2.43 3.43 0.05
C VAL A 372 -1.87 3.13 1.42
N TYR A 373 -2.03 1.89 1.88
CA TYR A 373 -1.44 1.45 3.14
C TYR A 373 -0.30 0.46 2.89
N ASN A 374 0.93 0.91 3.13
CA ASN A 374 2.09 0.03 3.28
C ASN A 374 2.02 -0.69 4.64
N VAL A 375 1.44 -1.89 4.63
CA VAL A 375 1.01 -2.58 5.84
C VAL A 375 2.15 -3.24 6.60
N SER A 376 1.86 -3.68 7.81
CA SER A 376 2.84 -4.21 8.76
C SER A 376 3.69 -5.37 8.23
N GLY A 377 3.10 -6.26 7.42
CA GLY A 377 3.82 -7.36 6.79
C GLY A 377 4.75 -6.89 5.68
N GLU A 378 4.40 -5.83 4.95
CA GLU A 378 5.25 -5.26 3.89
C GLU A 378 6.44 -4.55 4.52
N TYR A 379 6.21 -3.81 5.62
CA TYR A 379 7.26 -3.22 6.44
C TYR A 379 8.25 -4.28 6.94
N MET A 380 7.71 -5.32 7.59
CA MET A 380 8.53 -6.42 8.15
C MET A 380 9.29 -7.18 7.06
N MET A 381 8.71 -7.33 5.87
CA MET A 381 9.36 -8.00 4.75
C MET A 381 10.62 -7.25 4.30
N ILE A 382 10.56 -5.92 4.20
CA ILE A 382 11.73 -5.10 3.82
C ILE A 382 12.80 -5.13 4.90
N LYS A 383 12.42 -4.87 6.16
CA LYS A 383 13.34 -4.94 7.33
C LYS A 383 14.09 -6.27 7.37
N ASN A 384 13.36 -7.39 7.23
CA ASN A 384 13.95 -8.72 7.26
C ASN A 384 14.83 -9.02 6.04
N TYR A 385 14.48 -8.50 4.86
CA TYR A 385 15.29 -8.69 3.65
C TYR A 385 16.65 -7.98 3.77
N VAL A 386 16.65 -6.72 4.19
CA VAL A 386 17.88 -5.94 4.43
C VAL A 386 18.75 -6.63 5.49
N LYS A 387 18.14 -7.04 6.60
CA LYS A 387 18.84 -7.78 7.65
C LYS A 387 19.42 -9.10 7.16
N TYR A 388 18.70 -9.85 6.32
CA TYR A 388 19.18 -11.11 5.76
C TYR A 388 20.42 -10.92 4.87
N LEU A 389 20.48 -9.81 4.14
CA LEU A 389 21.63 -9.46 3.30
C LEU A 389 22.81 -8.86 4.10
N ASN A 390 22.64 -8.58 5.40
CA ASN A 390 23.56 -7.78 6.22
C ASN A 390 23.84 -6.39 5.62
N GLU A 391 22.83 -5.80 4.98
CA GLU A 391 22.92 -4.45 4.43
C GLU A 391 22.51 -3.39 5.46
N ASP A 392 22.84 -2.14 5.17
CA ASP A 392 22.63 -1.02 6.09
C ASP A 392 21.28 -0.28 5.85
N ILE A 393 21.09 0.78 6.64
CA ILE A 393 19.90 1.64 6.55
C ILE A 393 19.82 2.43 5.23
N ASN A 394 20.94 2.66 4.54
CA ASN A 394 20.95 3.38 3.27
C ASN A 394 20.36 2.51 2.18
N TYR A 395 20.78 1.24 2.11
CA TYR A 395 20.18 0.28 1.19
C TYR A 395 18.67 0.08 1.46
N GLU A 396 18.27 0.08 2.73
CA GLU A 396 16.85 0.07 3.08
C GLU A 396 16.11 1.31 2.55
N ASN A 397 16.70 2.50 2.70
CA ASN A 397 16.10 3.74 2.19
C ASN A 397 16.01 3.78 0.66
N GLU A 398 16.92 3.11 -0.07
CA GLU A 398 16.82 2.94 -1.53
C GLU A 398 15.61 2.08 -1.90
N ILE A 399 15.41 0.93 -1.23
CA ILE A 399 14.25 0.05 -1.43
C ILE A 399 12.95 0.79 -1.11
N ILE A 400 12.91 1.54 0.00
CA ILE A 400 11.74 2.33 0.39
C ILE A 400 11.45 3.42 -0.64
N THR A 401 12.48 4.09 -1.18
CA THR A 401 12.33 5.09 -2.23
C THR A 401 11.70 4.49 -3.49
N GLU A 402 12.16 3.31 -3.92
CA GLU A 402 11.58 2.60 -5.07
C GLU A 402 10.10 2.23 -4.83
N LEU A 403 9.80 1.76 -3.62
CA LEU A 403 8.45 1.40 -3.21
C LEU A 403 7.51 2.62 -3.25
N PHE A 404 7.90 3.73 -2.64
CA PHE A 404 7.10 4.95 -2.61
C PHE A 404 6.92 5.55 -4.00
N LYS A 405 7.97 5.60 -4.83
CA LYS A 405 7.85 5.99 -6.24
C LYS A 405 6.88 5.09 -7.00
N SER A 406 6.85 3.80 -6.68
CA SER A 406 5.90 2.86 -7.30
C SER A 406 4.45 3.13 -6.90
N TYR A 407 4.17 3.52 -5.65
CA TYR A 407 2.84 3.96 -5.22
C TYR A 407 2.39 5.23 -5.94
N LEU A 408 3.25 6.26 -5.97
CA LEU A 408 2.95 7.51 -6.66
C LEU A 408 2.73 7.29 -8.15
N ARG A 409 3.58 6.48 -8.80
CA ARG A 409 3.44 6.11 -10.21
C ARG A 409 2.14 5.35 -10.48
N ALA A 410 1.67 4.52 -9.55
CA ALA A 410 0.40 3.82 -9.70
C ALA A 410 -0.81 4.78 -9.61
N GLY A 411 -0.65 5.96 -9.01
CA GLY A 411 -1.70 6.98 -8.92
C GLY A 411 -2.09 7.37 -7.50
N ALA A 412 -1.39 6.87 -6.47
CA ALA A 412 -1.62 7.28 -5.10
C ALA A 412 -1.15 8.71 -4.84
N ASN A 413 -1.84 9.41 -3.95
CA ASN A 413 -1.47 10.74 -3.44
C ASN A 413 -0.94 10.67 -2.01
N ILE A 414 -1.46 9.72 -1.23
CA ILE A 414 -1.25 9.60 0.21
C ILE A 414 -0.69 8.21 0.51
N ILE A 415 0.37 8.14 1.31
CA ILE A 415 1.05 6.90 1.69
C ILE A 415 0.98 6.75 3.21
N ILE A 416 0.17 5.79 3.67
CA ILE A 416 0.17 5.39 5.08
C ILE A 416 1.28 4.36 5.26
N THR A 417 2.31 4.66 6.06
CA THR A 417 3.49 3.80 6.18
C THR A 417 4.18 3.91 7.55
N TYR A 418 4.64 2.77 8.06
CA TYR A 418 5.48 2.68 9.25
C TYR A 418 6.89 3.26 9.03
N PHE A 419 7.32 3.43 7.78
CA PHE A 419 8.60 4.05 7.44
C PHE A 419 8.58 5.58 7.45
N ALA A 420 7.45 6.23 7.76
CA ALA A 420 7.28 7.68 7.62
C ALA A 420 8.39 8.47 8.33
N LYS A 421 8.62 8.20 9.62
CA LYS A 421 9.67 8.85 10.41
C LYS A 421 11.08 8.54 9.89
N GLN A 422 11.37 7.27 9.58
CA GLN A 422 12.66 6.87 9.02
C GLN A 422 12.96 7.61 7.72
N TYR A 423 11.99 7.67 6.82
CA TYR A 423 12.14 8.35 5.53
C TYR A 423 12.26 9.87 5.72
N GLY A 424 11.51 10.45 6.67
CA GLY A 424 11.68 11.85 7.06
C GLY A 424 13.11 12.18 7.54
N LEU A 425 13.69 11.31 8.37
CA LEU A 425 15.10 11.43 8.79
C LEU A 425 16.06 11.31 7.59
N TYR A 426 15.79 10.39 6.67
CA TYR A 426 16.60 10.23 5.45
C TYR A 426 16.54 11.48 4.57
N MET A 427 15.34 12.01 4.30
CA MET A 427 15.14 13.23 3.51
C MET A 427 15.81 14.45 4.16
N LYS A 428 15.73 14.58 5.48
CA LYS A 428 16.42 15.64 6.21
C LYS A 428 17.93 15.56 6.03
N LYS A 429 18.54 14.37 6.21
CA LYS A 429 19.99 14.17 6.01
C LYS A 429 20.44 14.48 4.58
N LEU A 430 19.63 14.12 3.58
CA LEU A 430 19.91 14.46 2.18
C LEU A 430 19.87 15.98 1.95
N TYR A 431 18.92 16.68 2.57
CA TYR A 431 18.79 18.14 2.46
C TYR A 431 19.93 18.89 3.16
N ASP A 432 20.27 18.48 4.38
CA ASP A 432 21.32 19.11 5.19
C ASP A 432 22.74 18.87 4.62
N LYS A 433 22.88 18.11 3.52
CA LYS A 433 24.15 17.70 2.88
C LYS A 433 25.09 16.90 3.79
N ASP A 434 24.58 16.33 4.87
CA ASP A 434 25.31 15.40 5.75
C ASP A 434 25.50 14.01 5.13
N ILE A 435 25.04 13.82 3.89
CA ILE A 435 25.37 12.68 3.04
C ILE A 435 26.07 13.22 1.81
N ILE A 436 27.33 12.84 1.62
CA ILE A 436 27.98 12.92 0.31
C ILE A 436 27.16 11.99 -0.59
N ILE A 437 26.27 12.54 -1.42
CA ILE A 437 25.75 11.83 -2.59
C ILE A 437 26.99 11.68 -3.47
N ASP A 438 27.69 10.57 -3.30
CA ASP A 438 28.85 10.28 -4.12
C ASP A 438 28.30 10.18 -5.54
N ASP A 439 28.60 11.19 -6.36
CA ASP A 439 28.15 11.29 -7.76
C ASP A 439 28.63 10.08 -8.59
N ASN A 440 29.49 9.24 -8.00
CA ASN A 440 30.02 7.99 -8.51
C ASN A 440 29.42 6.71 -7.89
N SER A 441 28.50 6.78 -6.93
CA SER A 441 27.91 5.59 -6.28
C SER A 441 26.44 5.38 -6.66
N ASN A 442 26.19 4.29 -7.38
CA ASN A 442 25.03 3.36 -7.44
C ASN A 442 23.59 3.74 -7.06
N ASN A 443 23.27 4.97 -6.67
CA ASN A 443 21.95 5.31 -6.21
C ASN A 443 21.00 5.46 -7.42
N ASN A 444 20.19 4.43 -7.67
CA ASN A 444 19.40 4.28 -8.90
C ASN A 444 18.21 5.26 -8.99
N PHE A 445 17.93 6.02 -7.93
CA PHE A 445 16.73 6.84 -7.82
C PHE A 445 17.09 8.27 -7.48
N ASN A 446 17.21 9.14 -8.48
CA ASN A 446 17.29 10.60 -8.30
C ASN A 446 16.13 11.07 -7.41
N ILE A 447 16.38 11.47 -6.18
CA ILE A 447 15.41 12.11 -5.28
C ILE A 447 15.57 13.61 -5.51
N GLU A 448 14.55 14.25 -6.07
CA GLU A 448 14.51 15.72 -6.14
C GLU A 448 14.01 16.23 -4.78
N LEU A 449 14.89 16.92 -4.06
CA LEU A 449 14.61 17.45 -2.73
C LEU A 449 13.73 18.70 -2.88
N THR A 450 12.45 18.57 -2.53
CA THR A 450 11.60 19.73 -2.21
C THR A 450 11.15 19.54 -0.78
N LEU A 451 11.66 20.38 0.14
CA LEU A 451 11.14 20.46 1.51
C LEU A 451 9.71 20.99 1.51
#